data_AF-A0A5J5AWS8-F1
#
_entry.id   AF-A0A5J5AWS8-F1
#
_cell.length_a   1.000
_cell.length_b   1.000
_cell.length_c   1.000
_cell.angle_alpha   90.00
_cell.angle_beta   90.00
_cell.angle_gamma   90.00
#
_symmetry.space_group_name_H-M   'P 1'
#
loop_
_entity.id
_entity.type
_entity.pdbx_description
1 polymer ?
#
loop_
_entity_poly.entity_id
_entity_poly.type
_entity_poly.pdbx_seq_one_letter_code
_entity_poly.pdbx_strand_id
1 'polypeptide(L)'
;MFIIPFVSSSIFGREPFSFSLCFFFLLKERERERGLKKENRNLRPRLGHLKSQLLSKIMSLFGLGSRNQKTFRPKKSAPSGSKGAQLQKHIDATLGSGNLREAVRLPPGEDLNEWLAVNTVDFFNQVNILYGTLTEFCTASTCPTMTAGPKYEYRWADGVTIKKPIEVSAPKYVEYLMDWIETQLDNESIFPQKLGAPFPNNFLDVAKTIFKRLFRVYAHIYHSHFEKIVSLKEEAHLNTCFKHFVLFTWEFHLIDKGELAPLYELVESILQL
;
A
#
# COMPACT_ATOMS: atom_id res chain seq x y z
N MET A 1 -42.79 -16.62 22.86
CA MET A 1 -43.46 -15.35 23.16
C MET A 1 -42.59 -14.57 24.12
N PHE A 2 -41.78 -13.63 23.62
CA PHE A 2 -41.28 -12.44 24.33
C PHE A 2 -40.82 -11.43 23.26
N ILE A 3 -41.05 -10.17 23.56
CA ILE A 3 -41.32 -9.06 22.64
C ILE A 3 -40.03 -8.27 22.39
N ILE A 4 -39.76 -7.94 21.12
CA ILE A 4 -38.72 -6.98 20.72
C ILE A 4 -39.37 -5.58 20.69
N PRO A 5 -38.87 -4.57 21.43
CA PRO A 5 -39.30 -3.21 21.18
C PRO A 5 -38.53 -2.66 19.97
N PHE A 6 -39.33 -2.28 18.98
CA PHE A 6 -38.99 -1.31 17.95
C PHE A 6 -38.41 -0.05 18.61
N VAL A 7 -37.18 0.33 18.28
CA VAL A 7 -36.73 1.72 18.46
C VAL A 7 -36.58 2.36 17.09
N SER A 8 -37.36 3.42 16.97
CA SER A 8 -37.69 4.26 15.83
C SER A 8 -36.51 4.72 14.97
N SER A 9 -36.74 4.62 13.67
CA SER A 9 -36.08 5.35 12.59
C SER A 9 -36.23 6.85 12.79
N SER A 10 -35.15 7.56 13.17
CA SER A 10 -35.11 9.03 13.03
C SER A 10 -33.74 9.65 13.37
N ILE A 11 -32.63 9.13 12.83
CA ILE A 11 -31.39 9.91 12.62
C ILE A 11 -30.68 9.36 11.37
N PHE A 12 -31.29 9.52 10.19
CA PHE A 12 -30.62 9.29 8.90
C PHE A 12 -30.46 10.66 8.22
N GLY A 13 -29.41 11.39 8.65
CA GLY A 13 -28.81 12.44 7.85
C GLY A 13 -27.90 11.78 6.80
N ARG A 14 -28.05 12.21 5.56
CA ARG A 14 -27.41 11.65 4.36
C ARG A 14 -25.87 11.69 4.45
N GLU A 15 -25.24 10.53 4.56
CA GLU A 15 -23.80 10.34 4.31
C GLU A 15 -23.64 9.19 3.30
N PRO A 16 -22.88 9.36 2.20
CA PRO A 16 -22.90 8.40 1.10
C PRO A 16 -22.07 7.15 1.42
N PHE A 17 -22.68 6.01 1.12
CA PHE A 17 -22.13 4.67 1.07
C PHE A 17 -20.79 4.62 0.30
N SER A 18 -19.65 4.55 1.01
CA SER A 18 -18.36 4.09 0.45
C SER A 18 -17.34 3.67 1.52
N PHE A 19 -17.53 4.07 2.78
CA PHE A 19 -16.71 3.61 3.91
C PHE A 19 -16.85 2.12 4.26
N SER A 20 -17.80 1.42 3.62
CA SER A 20 -18.21 0.08 4.05
C SER A 20 -17.28 -1.01 3.53
N LEU A 21 -17.10 -1.26 2.23
CA LEU A 21 -16.60 -2.59 1.82
C LEU A 21 -15.17 -2.96 2.25
N CYS A 22 -14.16 -2.09 2.13
CA CYS A 22 -12.78 -2.47 2.48
C CYS A 22 -12.55 -2.49 4.00
N PHE A 23 -13.12 -1.53 4.72
CA PHE A 23 -13.05 -1.46 6.18
C PHE A 23 -13.97 -2.48 6.86
N PHE A 24 -15.19 -2.76 6.31
CA PHE A 24 -15.99 -3.91 6.71
C PHE A 24 -15.30 -5.21 6.34
N PHE A 25 -14.59 -5.35 5.22
CA PHE A 25 -13.90 -6.60 4.94
C PHE A 25 -12.79 -6.83 5.98
N LEU A 26 -11.96 -5.83 6.26
CA LEU A 26 -10.90 -5.93 7.27
C LEU A 26 -11.43 -6.03 8.72
N LEU A 27 -12.50 -5.32 9.09
CA LEU A 27 -13.11 -5.41 10.42
C LEU A 27 -14.00 -6.65 10.58
N LYS A 28 -14.73 -7.10 9.57
CA LYS A 28 -15.53 -8.33 9.60
C LYS A 28 -14.61 -9.55 9.63
N GLU A 29 -13.46 -9.52 8.96
CA GLU A 29 -12.43 -10.54 9.14
C GLU A 29 -11.85 -10.49 10.57
N ARG A 30 -11.54 -9.30 11.11
CA ARG A 30 -11.01 -9.11 12.47
C ARG A 30 -12.02 -9.40 13.61
N GLU A 31 -13.31 -9.19 13.39
CA GLU A 31 -14.40 -9.54 14.32
C GLU A 31 -14.78 -11.02 14.22
N ARG A 32 -14.72 -11.60 13.02
CA ARG A 32 -14.82 -13.05 12.81
C ARG A 32 -13.64 -13.78 13.45
N GLU A 33 -12.43 -13.22 13.40
CA GLU A 33 -11.25 -13.71 14.13
C GLU A 33 -11.38 -13.54 15.65
N ARG A 34 -11.92 -12.42 16.15
CA ARG A 34 -12.21 -12.23 17.58
C ARG A 34 -13.31 -13.17 18.10
N GLY A 35 -14.30 -13.51 17.26
CA GLY A 35 -15.32 -14.51 17.53
C GLY A 35 -14.79 -15.95 17.50
N LEU A 36 -13.95 -16.29 16.51
CA LEU A 36 -13.31 -17.62 16.41
C LEU A 36 -12.27 -17.88 17.50
N LYS A 37 -11.64 -16.83 18.06
CA LYS A 37 -10.68 -16.94 19.18
C LYS A 37 -11.28 -17.56 20.44
N LYS A 38 -12.61 -17.60 20.59
CA LYS A 38 -13.26 -18.27 21.73
C LYS A 38 -13.46 -19.78 21.55
N GLU A 39 -13.36 -20.35 20.35
CA GLU A 39 -13.85 -21.72 20.15
C GLU A 39 -12.92 -22.75 19.51
N ASN A 40 -11.79 -22.44 18.87
CA ASN A 40 -10.92 -23.55 18.39
C ASN A 40 -9.46 -23.18 18.11
N ARG A 41 -8.52 -23.79 18.86
CA ARG A 41 -7.06 -23.64 18.66
C ARG A 41 -6.53 -24.33 17.38
N ASN A 42 -7.34 -25.16 16.72
CA ASN A 42 -6.93 -25.94 15.54
C ASN A 42 -7.21 -25.26 14.18
N LEU A 43 -7.75 -24.03 14.12
CA LEU A 43 -8.03 -23.30 12.86
C LEU A 43 -6.96 -22.27 12.45
N ARG A 44 -5.99 -21.94 13.30
CA ARG A 44 -4.90 -20.99 12.99
C ARG A 44 -4.14 -21.25 11.67
N PRO A 45 -3.82 -22.50 11.28
CA PRO A 45 -3.07 -22.75 10.03
C PRO A 45 -3.92 -22.66 8.75
N ARG A 46 -5.25 -22.49 8.82
CA ARG A 46 -6.13 -22.50 7.63
C ARG A 46 -6.38 -21.12 7.02
N LEU A 47 -6.24 -20.03 7.76
CA LEU A 47 -6.55 -18.68 7.25
C LEU A 47 -5.42 -18.11 6.36
N GLY A 48 -4.15 -18.37 6.71
CA GLY A 48 -3.01 -18.09 5.83
C GLY A 48 -3.02 -18.94 4.56
N HIS A 49 -3.45 -20.21 4.68
CA HIS A 49 -3.59 -21.13 3.55
C HIS A 49 -4.72 -20.73 2.57
N LEU A 50 -5.82 -20.15 3.08
CA LEU A 50 -6.92 -19.68 2.24
C LEU A 50 -6.59 -18.37 1.51
N LYS A 51 -5.82 -17.47 2.15
CA LYS A 51 -5.24 -16.29 1.50
C LYS A 51 -4.23 -16.68 0.41
N SER A 52 -3.35 -17.67 0.65
CA SER A 52 -2.40 -18.14 -0.36
C SER A 52 -3.05 -18.90 -1.52
N GLN A 53 -4.12 -19.66 -1.26
CA GLN A 53 -4.88 -20.35 -2.32
C GLN A 53 -5.65 -19.39 -3.23
N LEU A 54 -6.20 -18.29 -2.70
CA LEU A 54 -6.90 -17.27 -3.49
C LEU A 54 -5.92 -16.48 -4.38
N LEU A 55 -4.68 -16.28 -3.91
CA LEU A 55 -3.58 -15.66 -4.66
C LEU A 55 -3.12 -16.55 -5.83
N SER A 56 -2.96 -17.86 -5.63
CA SER A 56 -2.50 -18.77 -6.71
C SER A 56 -3.42 -18.84 -7.95
N LYS A 57 -4.70 -18.49 -7.79
CA LYS A 57 -5.70 -18.54 -8.88
C LYS A 57 -5.66 -17.32 -9.81
N ILE A 58 -4.97 -16.25 -9.40
CA ILE A 58 -4.84 -14.98 -10.14
C ILE A 58 -3.47 -14.88 -10.84
N MET A 59 -2.47 -15.67 -10.42
CA MET A 59 -1.04 -15.43 -10.66
C MET A 59 -0.39 -16.32 -11.75
N SER A 60 -1.10 -16.71 -12.81
CA SER A 60 -0.59 -17.68 -13.80
C SER A 60 0.28 -17.12 -14.95
N LEU A 61 0.89 -15.92 -14.85
CA LEU A 61 1.58 -15.31 -16.00
C LEU A 61 2.91 -14.59 -15.65
N PHE A 62 4.02 -15.32 -15.90
CA PHE A 62 5.38 -14.86 -16.23
C PHE A 62 6.27 -14.23 -15.14
N GLY A 63 7.59 -14.46 -15.29
CA GLY A 63 8.52 -14.54 -14.16
C GLY A 63 9.84 -13.73 -14.21
N LEU A 64 10.38 -13.59 -12.99
CA LEU A 64 11.78 -13.50 -12.50
C LEU A 64 12.62 -12.20 -12.58
N GLY A 65 12.85 -11.59 -11.39
CA GLY A 65 14.18 -11.49 -10.75
C GLY A 65 14.80 -10.08 -10.55
N SER A 66 15.34 -9.77 -9.35
CA SER A 66 15.89 -8.44 -8.95
C SER A 66 17.34 -8.40 -8.47
N ARG A 67 18.00 -7.24 -8.68
CA ARG A 67 18.98 -6.59 -7.76
C ARG A 67 19.29 -5.11 -8.15
N ASN A 68 18.71 -4.08 -7.53
CA ASN A 68 19.04 -2.68 -7.94
C ASN A 68 19.19 -1.59 -6.85
N GLN A 69 20.29 -0.83 -6.98
CA GLN A 69 20.56 0.45 -6.31
C GLN A 69 20.83 1.52 -7.40
N LYS A 70 20.29 2.75 -7.23
CA LYS A 70 20.38 3.98 -8.09
C LYS A 70 19.10 4.43 -8.85
N THR A 71 17.89 4.10 -8.38
CA THR A 71 16.62 4.41 -9.08
C THR A 71 15.91 5.71 -8.67
N PHE A 72 16.34 6.39 -7.61
CA PHE A 72 15.78 7.67 -7.14
C PHE A 72 16.73 8.83 -7.46
N ARG A 73 16.22 9.93 -8.03
CA ARG A 73 17.01 11.15 -8.29
C ARG A 73 16.25 12.44 -7.95
N PRO A 74 16.77 13.28 -7.05
CA PRO A 74 16.31 14.65 -6.89
C PRO A 74 16.77 15.52 -8.08
N LYS A 75 15.85 16.24 -8.73
CA LYS A 75 16.11 17.25 -9.77
C LYS A 75 16.57 18.56 -9.12
N LYS A 76 17.71 19.09 -9.56
CA LYS A 76 18.15 20.45 -9.21
C LYS A 76 17.39 21.46 -10.07
N SER A 77 16.99 22.58 -9.45
CA SER A 77 16.22 23.74 -9.96
C SER A 77 14.75 23.49 -10.34
N ALA A 78 13.84 23.75 -9.38
CA ALA A 78 12.43 24.05 -9.66
C ALA A 78 11.87 25.01 -8.59
N PRO A 79 11.16 26.10 -8.98
CA PRO A 79 10.52 27.02 -8.03
C PRO A 79 9.31 26.34 -7.35
N SER A 80 9.17 26.60 -6.05
CA SER A 80 8.16 26.00 -5.17
C SER A 80 6.79 26.65 -5.39
N GLY A 81 5.83 25.90 -5.92
CA GLY A 81 4.47 26.38 -6.21
C GLY A 81 3.41 25.90 -5.21
N SER A 82 2.33 26.67 -5.12
CA SER A 82 1.16 26.61 -4.21
C SER A 82 0.37 25.29 -4.13
N LYS A 83 0.74 24.24 -4.88
CA LYS A 83 0.00 22.96 -4.94
C LYS A 83 0.06 22.16 -3.63
N GLY A 84 1.15 22.25 -2.86
CA GLY A 84 1.29 21.54 -1.58
C GLY A 84 0.27 21.97 -0.51
N ALA A 85 -0.03 23.27 -0.44
CA ALA A 85 -0.95 23.82 0.55
C ALA A 85 -2.42 23.44 0.29
N GLN A 86 -2.82 23.28 -0.98
CA GLN A 86 -4.16 22.81 -1.33
C GLN A 86 -4.32 21.32 -1.01
N LEU A 87 -3.27 20.53 -1.25
CA LEU A 87 -3.24 19.10 -0.94
C LEU A 87 -3.42 18.86 0.57
N GLN A 88 -2.73 19.62 1.42
CA GLN A 88 -2.80 19.47 2.87
C GLN A 88 -4.22 19.68 3.43
N LYS A 89 -4.96 20.67 2.93
CA LYS A 89 -6.33 20.97 3.40
C LYS A 89 -7.35 19.86 3.17
N HIS A 90 -7.24 19.14 2.05
CA HIS A 90 -8.17 18.03 1.73
C HIS A 90 -7.87 16.76 2.54
N ILE A 91 -6.62 16.61 2.96
CA ILE A 91 -6.13 15.46 3.70
C ILE A 91 -6.56 15.53 5.17
N ASP A 92 -6.41 16.69 5.82
CA ASP A 92 -6.77 16.87 7.23
C ASP A 92 -8.28 16.63 7.48
N ALA A 93 -9.13 16.88 6.47
CA ALA A 93 -10.57 16.66 6.54
C ALA A 93 -11.01 15.18 6.49
N THR A 94 -10.14 14.27 6.02
CA THR A 94 -10.51 12.88 5.72
C THR A 94 -9.77 11.84 6.57
N LEU A 95 -8.73 12.24 7.31
CA LEU A 95 -7.80 11.30 7.94
C LEU A 95 -8.29 10.57 9.21
N GLY A 96 -9.42 10.94 9.82
CA GLY A 96 -10.10 10.20 10.91
C GLY A 96 -9.28 9.79 12.16
N SER A 97 -9.89 9.81 13.34
CA SER A 97 -9.22 9.55 14.64
C SER A 97 -8.97 8.06 14.99
N GLY A 98 -9.10 7.13 14.06
CA GLY A 98 -8.92 5.69 14.32
C GLY A 98 -7.50 5.35 14.80
N ASN A 99 -7.38 4.45 15.79
CA ASN A 99 -6.12 3.98 16.38
C ASN A 99 -5.36 3.01 15.44
N LEU A 100 -5.05 3.46 14.23
CA LEU A 100 -4.29 2.68 13.24
C LEU A 100 -2.86 2.38 13.72
N ARG A 101 -2.32 3.18 14.66
CA ARG A 101 -0.99 2.96 15.25
C ARG A 101 -0.90 1.64 16.02
N GLU A 102 -1.91 1.31 16.82
CA GLU A 102 -1.95 0.00 17.48
C GLU A 102 -2.16 -1.13 16.48
N ALA A 103 -2.90 -0.89 15.40
CA ALA A 103 -3.25 -1.90 14.42
C ALA A 103 -2.05 -2.40 13.60
N VAL A 104 -0.99 -1.61 13.45
CA VAL A 104 0.22 -1.97 12.68
C VAL A 104 1.27 -2.73 13.50
N ARG A 105 1.16 -2.73 14.83
CA ARG A 105 2.15 -3.38 15.71
C ARG A 105 2.19 -4.88 15.49
N LEU A 106 3.38 -5.45 15.63
CA LEU A 106 3.56 -6.90 15.65
C LEU A 106 2.76 -7.50 16.82
N PRO A 107 1.82 -8.43 16.58
CA PRO A 107 1.08 -9.05 17.68
C PRO A 107 1.99 -9.89 18.58
N PRO A 108 1.72 -9.95 19.91
CA PRO A 108 2.57 -10.72 20.82
C PRO A 108 2.64 -12.20 20.45
N GLY A 109 3.85 -12.72 20.28
CA GLY A 109 4.12 -14.12 19.98
C GLY A 109 4.06 -14.50 18.50
N GLU A 110 3.82 -13.54 17.60
CA GLU A 110 3.90 -13.74 16.14
C GLU A 110 5.32 -13.50 15.63
N ASP A 111 5.66 -14.15 14.51
CA ASP A 111 6.95 -13.95 13.84
C ASP A 111 6.96 -12.64 13.04
N LEU A 112 8.09 -11.92 13.10
CA LEU A 112 8.24 -10.64 12.42
C LEU A 112 8.22 -10.79 10.89
N ASN A 113 8.86 -11.82 10.34
CA ASN A 113 8.93 -11.99 8.89
C ASN A 113 7.59 -12.43 8.31
N GLU A 114 6.85 -13.29 9.03
CA GLU A 114 5.47 -13.63 8.67
C GLU A 114 4.57 -12.39 8.68
N TRP A 115 4.68 -11.55 9.72
CA TRP A 115 3.90 -10.31 9.81
C TRP A 115 4.21 -9.35 8.66
N LEU A 116 5.50 -9.15 8.35
CA LEU A 116 5.93 -8.32 7.23
C LEU A 116 5.47 -8.90 5.89
N ALA A 117 5.52 -10.22 5.72
CA ALA A 117 5.13 -10.88 4.47
C ALA A 117 3.65 -10.70 4.17
N VAL A 118 2.78 -10.97 5.15
CA VAL A 118 1.32 -10.81 5.00
C VAL A 118 0.96 -9.36 4.66
N ASN A 119 1.54 -8.41 5.39
CA ASN A 119 1.27 -6.99 5.15
C ASN A 119 1.86 -6.51 3.82
N THR A 120 2.99 -7.05 3.36
CA THR A 120 3.55 -6.71 2.03
C THR A 120 2.55 -7.03 0.92
N VAL A 121 1.92 -8.21 0.98
CA VAL A 121 0.88 -8.62 0.01
C VAL A 121 -0.35 -7.70 0.12
N ASP A 122 -0.80 -7.41 1.33
CA ASP A 122 -1.98 -6.55 1.55
C ASP A 122 -1.75 -5.12 1.01
N PHE A 123 -0.55 -4.54 1.21
CA PHE A 123 -0.22 -3.22 0.67
C PHE A 123 -0.03 -3.22 -0.84
N PHE A 124 0.59 -4.26 -1.41
CA PHE A 124 0.69 -4.43 -2.85
C PHE A 124 -0.70 -4.41 -3.50
N ASN A 125 -1.63 -5.21 -2.98
CA ASN A 125 -3.01 -5.27 -3.48
C ASN A 125 -3.75 -3.92 -3.36
N GLN A 126 -3.58 -3.22 -2.23
CA GLN A 126 -4.18 -1.88 -2.04
C GLN A 126 -3.67 -0.87 -3.08
N VAL A 127 -2.35 -0.81 -3.30
CA VAL A 127 -1.76 0.09 -4.29
C VAL A 127 -2.17 -0.30 -5.71
N ASN A 128 -2.26 -1.60 -6.01
CA ASN A 128 -2.68 -2.10 -7.32
C ASN A 128 -4.13 -1.70 -7.63
N ILE A 129 -5.06 -1.89 -6.68
CA ILE A 129 -6.47 -1.48 -6.83
C ILE A 129 -6.58 0.04 -6.99
N LEU A 130 -5.89 0.80 -6.13
CA LEU A 130 -5.89 2.26 -6.16
C LEU A 130 -5.33 2.81 -7.48
N TYR A 131 -4.24 2.25 -7.98
CA TYR A 131 -3.70 2.66 -9.28
C TYR A 131 -4.58 2.21 -10.44
N GLY A 132 -5.29 1.09 -10.30
CA GLY A 132 -6.27 0.57 -11.25
C GLY A 132 -7.32 1.60 -11.66
N THR A 133 -7.79 2.42 -10.71
CA THR A 133 -8.78 3.50 -10.96
C THR A 133 -8.21 4.67 -11.75
N LEU A 134 -6.89 4.73 -11.92
CA LEU A 134 -6.18 5.81 -12.61
C LEU A 134 -5.59 5.41 -13.96
N THR A 135 -5.66 4.14 -14.35
CA THR A 135 -5.00 3.60 -15.55
C THR A 135 -5.39 4.30 -16.85
N GLU A 136 -6.65 4.75 -16.97
CA GLU A 136 -7.12 5.51 -18.13
C GLU A 136 -6.65 6.98 -18.16
N PHE A 137 -6.21 7.52 -17.02
CA PHE A 137 -5.78 8.91 -16.87
C PHE A 137 -4.26 9.07 -16.83
N CYS A 138 -3.55 8.04 -16.36
CA CYS A 138 -2.09 7.98 -16.33
C CYS A 138 -1.57 7.33 -17.63
N THR A 139 -1.27 8.15 -18.63
CA THR A 139 -0.83 7.68 -19.95
C THR A 139 0.59 8.16 -20.26
N ALA A 140 1.21 7.59 -21.29
CA ALA A 140 2.54 8.04 -21.72
C ALA A 140 2.54 9.50 -22.22
N SER A 141 1.39 10.06 -22.62
CA SER A 141 1.26 11.46 -23.01
C SER A 141 1.06 12.38 -21.81
N THR A 142 0.25 11.99 -20.83
CA THR A 142 0.02 12.81 -19.62
C THR A 142 1.19 12.73 -18.64
N CYS A 143 1.85 11.58 -18.56
CA CYS A 143 2.95 11.30 -17.65
C CYS A 143 4.12 10.61 -18.40
N PRO A 144 4.83 11.35 -19.27
CA PRO A 144 5.92 10.81 -20.10
C PRO A 144 7.14 10.35 -19.30
N THR A 145 7.22 10.74 -18.03
CA THR A 145 8.27 10.32 -17.10
C THR A 145 7.64 10.01 -15.74
N MET A 146 8.13 8.97 -15.05
CA MET A 146 7.72 8.68 -13.68
C MET A 146 8.31 9.71 -12.71
N THR A 147 7.46 10.60 -12.19
CA THR A 147 7.88 11.70 -11.29
C THR A 147 6.95 11.83 -10.08
N ALA A 148 7.48 12.37 -8.98
CA ALA A 148 6.69 12.91 -7.88
C ALA A 148 6.93 14.42 -7.79
N GLY A 149 6.05 15.18 -8.45
CA GLY A 149 6.21 16.62 -8.61
C GLY A 149 7.42 16.99 -9.47
N PRO A 150 7.77 18.29 -9.54
CA PRO A 150 8.85 18.76 -10.41
C PRO A 150 10.26 18.40 -9.89
N LYS A 151 10.37 18.06 -8.60
CA LYS A 151 11.65 17.88 -7.90
C LYS A 151 12.16 16.43 -7.91
N TYR A 152 11.33 15.43 -8.20
CA TYR A 152 11.73 14.03 -8.02
C TYR A 152 11.39 13.19 -9.25
N GLU A 153 12.39 12.48 -9.77
CA GLU A 153 12.26 11.55 -10.88
C GLU A 153 12.66 10.14 -10.44
N TYR A 154 11.86 9.16 -10.85
CA TYR A 154 12.11 7.74 -10.62
C TYR A 154 12.46 7.05 -11.93
N ARG A 155 13.59 6.35 -11.93
CA ARG A 155 14.05 5.55 -13.07
C ARG A 155 13.89 4.08 -12.77
N TRP A 156 13.55 3.30 -13.78
CA TRP A 156 13.35 1.87 -13.59
C TRP A 156 14.65 1.11 -13.78
N ALA A 157 14.90 0.15 -12.90
CA ALA A 157 15.87 -0.91 -13.11
C ALA A 157 15.54 -2.06 -12.15
N ASP A 158 15.47 -3.29 -12.65
CA ASP A 158 15.19 -4.47 -11.84
C ASP A 158 16.49 -5.11 -11.32
N GLY A 159 17.59 -5.02 -12.06
CA GLY A 159 18.91 -5.53 -11.68
C GLY A 159 19.27 -6.85 -12.33
N VAL A 160 18.30 -7.44 -13.03
CA VAL A 160 18.45 -8.71 -13.73
C VAL A 160 18.34 -8.45 -15.22
N THR A 161 17.17 -8.03 -15.71
CA THR A 161 16.95 -7.73 -17.12
C THR A 161 17.45 -6.33 -17.47
N ILE A 162 17.14 -5.35 -16.62
CA ILE A 162 17.49 -3.93 -16.75
C ILE A 162 18.45 -3.57 -15.62
N LYS A 163 19.74 -3.70 -15.91
CA LYS A 163 20.82 -3.42 -14.93
C LYS A 163 21.11 -1.92 -14.78
N LYS A 164 20.88 -1.13 -15.83
CA LYS A 164 21.10 0.32 -15.81
C LYS A 164 19.76 1.05 -15.67
N PRO A 165 19.62 2.04 -14.76
CA PRO A 165 18.42 2.88 -14.66
C PRO A 165 18.02 3.52 -15.98
N ILE A 166 16.85 3.14 -16.49
CA ILE A 166 16.23 3.70 -17.69
C ILE A 166 15.11 4.67 -17.34
N GLU A 167 14.92 5.66 -18.20
CA GLU A 167 13.77 6.55 -18.16
C GLU A 167 12.60 5.87 -18.87
N VAL A 168 11.44 5.91 -18.23
CA VAL A 168 10.18 5.37 -18.75
C VAL A 168 9.03 6.27 -18.31
N SER A 169 7.92 6.20 -19.03
CA SER A 169 6.67 6.86 -18.63
C SER A 169 6.17 6.33 -17.29
N ALA A 170 5.36 7.12 -16.58
CA ALA A 170 4.79 6.71 -15.31
C ALA A 170 3.97 5.40 -15.40
N PRO A 171 3.04 5.22 -16.37
CA PRO A 171 2.34 3.95 -16.48
C PRO A 171 3.26 2.77 -16.78
N LYS A 172 4.30 2.98 -17.60
CA LYS A 172 5.28 1.91 -17.90
C LYS A 172 6.14 1.56 -16.68
N TYR A 173 6.48 2.56 -15.87
CA TYR A 173 7.16 2.32 -14.60
C TYR A 173 6.29 1.50 -13.64
N VAL A 174 5.00 1.84 -13.51
CA VAL A 174 4.09 1.14 -12.60
C VAL A 174 3.84 -0.29 -13.09
N GLU A 175 3.67 -0.51 -14.39
CA GLU A 175 3.61 -1.85 -14.99
C GLU A 175 4.83 -2.70 -14.58
N TYR A 176 6.04 -2.22 -14.87
CA TYR A 176 7.26 -2.93 -14.48
C TYR A 176 7.37 -3.15 -12.97
N LEU A 177 6.87 -2.21 -12.17
CA LEU A 177 6.87 -2.34 -10.72
C LEU A 177 5.94 -3.45 -10.25
N MET A 178 4.70 -3.48 -10.73
CA MET A 178 3.72 -4.46 -10.29
C MET A 178 4.17 -5.86 -10.68
N ASP A 179 4.55 -6.06 -11.95
CA ASP A 179 5.12 -7.32 -12.44
C ASP A 179 6.31 -7.75 -11.57
N TRP A 180 7.23 -6.82 -11.30
CA TRP A 180 8.39 -7.12 -10.48
C TRP A 180 8.01 -7.57 -9.07
N ILE A 181 7.09 -6.87 -8.38
CA ILE A 181 6.66 -7.26 -7.03
C ILE A 181 6.00 -8.64 -7.06
N GLU A 182 5.11 -8.92 -8.02
CA GLU A 182 4.48 -10.23 -8.17
C GLU A 182 5.52 -11.34 -8.27
N THR A 183 6.55 -11.17 -9.11
CA THR A 183 7.61 -12.18 -9.21
C THR A 183 8.38 -12.38 -7.90
N GLN A 184 8.45 -11.37 -7.03
CA GLN A 184 9.05 -11.53 -5.72
C GLN A 184 8.12 -12.30 -4.77
N LEU A 185 6.83 -11.99 -4.78
CA LEU A 185 5.81 -12.63 -3.95
C LEU A 185 5.58 -14.11 -4.31
N ASP A 186 5.69 -14.46 -5.60
CA ASP A 186 5.58 -15.84 -6.09
C ASP A 186 6.81 -16.71 -5.82
N ASN A 187 7.94 -16.07 -5.52
CA ASN A 187 9.17 -16.80 -5.29
C ASN A 187 9.18 -17.44 -3.90
N GLU A 188 8.90 -18.75 -3.82
CA GLU A 188 8.91 -19.53 -2.57
C GLU A 188 10.23 -19.45 -1.77
N SER A 189 11.35 -19.12 -2.42
CA SER A 189 12.63 -18.91 -1.72
C SER A 189 12.72 -17.57 -0.97
N ILE A 190 11.82 -16.64 -1.27
CA ILE A 190 11.72 -15.31 -0.65
C ILE A 190 10.48 -15.22 0.23
N PHE A 191 9.33 -15.69 -0.28
CA PHE A 191 8.05 -15.74 0.42
C PHE A 191 7.61 -17.21 0.55
N PRO A 192 8.02 -17.92 1.62
CA PRO A 192 7.68 -19.32 1.80
C PRO A 192 6.17 -19.52 1.92
N GLN A 193 5.62 -20.44 1.12
CA GLN A 193 4.17 -20.74 1.14
C GLN A 193 3.81 -21.86 2.13
N LYS A 194 4.81 -22.61 2.60
CA LYS A 194 4.63 -23.71 3.57
C LYS A 194 4.76 -23.17 4.99
N LEU A 195 3.80 -23.52 5.84
CA LEU A 195 3.83 -23.17 7.25
C LEU A 195 5.10 -23.71 7.93
N GLY A 196 5.79 -22.85 8.66
CA GLY A 196 7.04 -23.18 9.36
C GLY A 196 8.28 -23.26 8.47
N ALA A 197 8.17 -22.97 7.17
CA ALA A 197 9.35 -22.81 6.32
C ALA A 197 10.09 -21.51 6.66
N PRO A 198 11.42 -21.54 6.80
CA PRO A 198 12.18 -20.36 7.20
C PRO A 198 12.25 -19.32 6.07
N PHE A 199 12.15 -18.04 6.43
CA PHE A 199 12.45 -16.93 5.52
C PHE A 199 13.95 -16.86 5.25
N PRO A 200 14.38 -16.39 4.06
CA PRO A 200 15.80 -16.21 3.78
C PRO A 200 16.38 -15.03 4.56
N ASN A 201 17.70 -15.05 4.79
CA ASN A 201 18.41 -14.01 5.54
C ASN A 201 18.26 -12.60 4.94
N ASN A 202 18.01 -12.49 3.63
CA ASN A 202 17.82 -11.22 2.93
C ASN A 202 16.34 -10.81 2.77
N PHE A 203 15.39 -11.50 3.41
CA PHE A 203 13.96 -11.21 3.28
C PHE A 203 13.64 -9.75 3.58
N LEU A 204 14.16 -9.22 4.70
CA LEU A 204 13.90 -7.84 5.11
C LEU A 204 14.39 -6.83 4.06
N ASP A 205 15.52 -7.08 3.39
CA ASP A 205 16.04 -6.21 2.34
C ASP A 205 15.13 -6.21 1.11
N VAL A 206 14.55 -7.36 0.78
CA VAL A 206 13.57 -7.48 -0.30
C VAL A 206 12.28 -6.73 0.06
N ALA A 207 11.74 -6.94 1.27
CA ALA A 207 10.56 -6.24 1.77
C ALA A 207 10.77 -4.71 1.75
N LYS A 208 11.89 -4.21 2.29
CA LYS A 208 12.27 -2.79 2.23
C LYS A 208 12.29 -2.25 0.80
N THR A 209 12.80 -3.04 -0.15
CA THR A 209 12.83 -2.65 -1.56
C THR A 209 11.42 -2.57 -2.15
N ILE A 210 10.53 -3.51 -1.83
CA ILE A 210 9.13 -3.49 -2.24
C ILE A 210 8.43 -2.24 -1.70
N PHE A 211 8.47 -2.01 -0.39
CA PHE A 211 7.82 -0.85 0.25
C PHE A 211 8.34 0.47 -0.31
N LYS A 212 9.67 0.62 -0.45
CA LYS A 212 10.26 1.82 -1.07
C LYS A 212 9.73 2.07 -2.48
N ARG A 213 9.53 1.02 -3.29
CA ARG A 213 9.02 1.19 -4.66
C ARG A 213 7.51 1.46 -4.68
N LEU A 214 6.72 0.81 -3.82
CA LEU A 214 5.29 1.09 -3.65
C LEU A 214 5.03 2.55 -3.24
N PHE A 215 5.87 3.10 -2.36
CA PHE A 215 5.79 4.52 -1.97
C PHE A 215 5.86 5.47 -3.18
N ARG A 216 6.62 5.11 -4.23
CA ARG A 216 6.75 5.94 -5.45
C ARG A 216 5.44 6.03 -6.21
N VAL A 217 4.60 5.00 -6.14
CA VAL A 217 3.25 5.01 -6.73
C VAL A 217 2.37 5.98 -5.97
N TYR A 218 2.34 5.93 -4.64
CA TYR A 218 1.64 6.93 -3.82
C TYR A 218 2.11 8.35 -4.12
N ALA A 219 3.43 8.57 -4.13
CA ALA A 219 4.01 9.88 -4.43
C ALA A 219 3.60 10.39 -5.83
N HIS A 220 3.57 9.52 -6.83
CA HIS A 220 3.08 9.87 -8.15
C HIS A 220 1.59 10.22 -8.15
N ILE A 221 0.74 9.41 -7.52
CA ILE A 221 -0.71 9.65 -7.44
C ILE A 221 -1.00 11.01 -6.79
N TYR A 222 -0.39 11.29 -5.64
CA TYR A 222 -0.60 12.55 -4.91
C TYR A 222 -0.15 13.79 -5.71
N HIS A 223 0.94 13.71 -6.47
CA HIS A 223 1.45 14.85 -7.22
C HIS A 223 0.80 15.03 -8.59
N SER A 224 0.45 13.95 -9.28
CA SER A 224 0.04 13.97 -10.69
C SER A 224 -1.46 13.70 -10.89
N HIS A 225 -2.12 13.01 -9.97
CA HIS A 225 -3.48 12.51 -10.16
C HIS A 225 -4.44 12.81 -9.00
N PHE A 226 -4.05 13.61 -8.01
CA PHE A 226 -4.92 13.89 -6.86
C PHE A 226 -6.24 14.56 -7.24
N GLU A 227 -6.24 15.51 -8.17
CA GLU A 227 -7.48 16.13 -8.67
C GLU A 227 -8.43 15.10 -9.29
N LYS A 228 -7.87 14.10 -9.97
CA LYS A 228 -8.65 13.00 -10.54
C LYS A 228 -9.23 12.11 -9.44
N ILE A 229 -8.45 11.75 -8.43
CA ILE A 229 -8.92 11.02 -7.25
C ILE A 229 -10.08 11.74 -6.56
N VAL A 230 -9.99 13.07 -6.38
CA VAL A 230 -11.08 13.89 -5.83
C VAL A 230 -12.32 13.85 -6.73
N SER A 231 -12.15 13.92 -8.06
CA SER A 231 -13.29 13.82 -8.99
C SER A 231 -13.99 12.45 -8.96
N LEU A 232 -13.25 11.39 -8.63
CA LEU A 232 -13.76 10.03 -8.44
C LEU A 232 -14.34 9.80 -7.03
N LYS A 233 -14.19 10.76 -6.11
CA LYS A 233 -14.59 10.68 -4.69
C LYS A 233 -13.86 9.56 -3.94
N GLU A 234 -12.59 9.31 -4.28
CA GLU A 234 -11.74 8.27 -3.69
C GLU A 234 -10.67 8.83 -2.74
N GLU A 235 -10.65 10.13 -2.48
CA GLU A 235 -9.62 10.79 -1.68
C GLU A 235 -9.54 10.26 -0.25
N ALA A 236 -10.69 9.93 0.37
CA ALA A 236 -10.73 9.32 1.69
C ALA A 236 -10.10 7.91 1.70
N HIS A 237 -10.27 7.15 0.62
CA HIS A 237 -9.69 5.83 0.47
C HIS A 237 -8.17 5.92 0.29
N LEU A 238 -7.70 6.76 -0.64
CA LEU A 238 -6.29 7.06 -0.85
C LEU A 238 -5.60 7.45 0.47
N ASN A 239 -6.17 8.42 1.20
CA ASN A 239 -5.59 8.95 2.43
C ASN A 239 -5.56 7.90 3.55
N THR A 240 -6.58 7.07 3.66
CA THR A 240 -6.62 6.00 4.68
C THR A 240 -5.59 4.92 4.38
N CYS A 241 -5.51 4.46 3.13
CA CYS A 241 -4.50 3.48 2.69
C CYS A 241 -3.07 4.03 2.87
N PHE A 242 -2.84 5.29 2.50
CA PHE A 242 -1.54 5.91 2.68
C PHE A 242 -1.18 6.11 4.16
N LYS A 243 -2.14 6.52 5.01
CA LYS A 243 -1.94 6.60 6.46
C LYS A 243 -1.52 5.25 7.04
N HIS A 244 -2.22 4.18 6.68
CA HIS A 244 -1.87 2.83 7.10
C HIS A 244 -0.46 2.44 6.64
N PHE A 245 -0.13 2.71 5.38
CA PHE A 245 1.19 2.45 4.79
C PHE A 245 2.31 3.19 5.52
N VAL A 246 2.15 4.49 5.78
CA VAL A 246 3.13 5.31 6.49
C VAL A 246 3.35 4.81 7.92
N LEU A 247 2.28 4.52 8.65
CA LEU A 247 2.39 4.01 10.01
C LEU A 247 3.11 2.65 10.07
N PHE A 248 2.79 1.75 9.14
CA PHE A 248 3.42 0.43 9.07
C PHE A 248 4.91 0.52 8.69
N THR A 249 5.24 1.29 7.66
CA THR A 249 6.62 1.48 7.21
C THR A 249 7.48 2.20 8.23
N TRP A 250 6.88 3.09 9.03
CA TRP A 250 7.54 3.74 10.16
C TRP A 250 7.83 2.76 11.31
N GLU A 251 6.83 1.99 11.76
CA GLU A 251 6.95 1.02 12.85
C GLU A 251 8.12 0.04 12.62
N PHE A 252 8.25 -0.48 11.40
CA PHE A 252 9.25 -1.48 11.05
C PHE A 252 10.47 -0.93 10.29
N HIS A 253 10.61 0.41 10.21
CA HIS A 253 11.76 1.07 9.58
C HIS A 253 12.03 0.58 8.14
N LEU A 254 10.96 0.49 7.35
CA LEU A 254 10.99 -0.13 6.02
C LEU A 254 11.43 0.82 4.91
N ILE A 255 11.38 2.14 5.15
CA ILE A 255 11.74 3.18 4.19
C ILE A 255 12.62 4.22 4.88
N ASP A 256 13.75 4.53 4.26
CA ASP A 256 14.64 5.58 4.75
C ASP A 256 13.98 6.96 4.62
N LYS A 257 14.19 7.85 5.61
CA LYS A 257 13.61 9.19 5.63
C LYS A 257 13.87 10.00 4.35
N GLY A 258 15.04 9.82 3.73
CA GLY A 258 15.40 10.51 2.48
C GLY A 258 14.53 10.12 1.28
N GLU A 259 13.98 8.90 1.25
CA GLU A 259 13.08 8.45 0.18
C GLU A 259 11.66 9.00 0.36
N LEU A 260 11.29 9.40 1.58
CA LEU A 260 9.98 10.00 1.92
C LEU A 260 9.88 11.48 1.53
N ALA A 261 11.00 12.11 1.15
CA ALA A 261 11.11 13.53 0.81
C ALA A 261 10.02 14.07 -0.17
N PRO A 262 9.52 13.30 -1.16
CA PRO A 262 8.45 13.75 -2.06
C PRO A 262 7.10 14.00 -1.40
N LEU A 263 6.81 13.37 -0.26
CA LEU A 263 5.58 13.54 0.51
C LEU A 263 5.87 13.88 1.98
N TYR A 264 7.01 14.52 2.26
CA TYR A 264 7.48 14.73 3.63
C TYR A 264 6.45 15.44 4.51
N GLU A 265 5.88 16.56 4.05
CA GLU A 265 4.88 17.34 4.81
C GLU A 265 3.65 16.49 5.19
N LEU A 266 3.17 15.66 4.26
CA LEU A 266 2.06 14.75 4.49
C LEU A 266 2.42 13.63 5.47
N VAL A 267 3.60 13.03 5.30
CA VAL A 267 4.12 11.98 6.19
C VAL A 267 4.29 12.52 7.62
N GLU A 268 4.83 13.72 7.77
CA GLU A 268 5.02 14.39 9.07
C GLU A 268 3.67 14.63 9.77
N SER A 269 2.67 15.15 9.03
CA SER A 269 1.30 15.32 9.55
C SER A 269 0.69 14.00 10.04
N ILE A 270 0.82 12.91 9.26
CA ILE A 270 0.33 11.58 9.64
C ILE A 270 1.05 11.06 10.90
N LEU A 271 2.37 11.23 10.94
CA LEU A 271 3.19 10.74 12.04
C LEU A 271 3.12 11.62 13.28
N GLN A 272 2.51 12.80 13.22
CA GLN A 272 2.40 13.75 14.33
C GLN A 272 3.76 13.98 15.02
N LEU A 273 4.81 14.10 14.20
CA LEU A 273 6.18 14.34 14.67
C LEU A 273 6.37 15.80 15.11
#